data_AF-A0A4P9Y3E6-F1
#
_entry.id   AF-A0A4P9Y3E6-F1
#
_cell.length_a   1.000
_cell.length_b   1.000
_cell.length_c   1.000
_cell.angle_alpha   90.00
_cell.angle_beta   90.00
_cell.angle_gamma   90.00
#
_symmetry.space_group_name_H-M   'P 1'
#
loop_
_entity.id
_entity.type
_entity.pdbx_description
1 polymer ?
#
loop_
_entity_poly.entity_id
_entity_poly.type
_entity_poly.pdbx_seq_one_letter_code
_entity_poly.pdbx_strand_id
1 'polypeptide(L)'
;IQDVNDVADRLLDTLHTRPRPPMASNSLHACILSSFASSLCHALNWKQAHYAVFLCTGAGFDPDRPRDCSLREAVDFAKAHQLLGIMCAAQPLIQVPSLVGEVKATGLLLASYGQVNADARVIQIQEALGVDALLANGYLRYRAGFHMNPLLHHGSGGEENEVNGV
;
A
#
# COMPACT_ATOMS: atom_id res chain seq x y z
N ILE A 1 -13.39 -1.44 24.94
CA ILE A 1 -12.91 -1.63 23.56
C ILE A 1 -13.66 -0.61 22.72
N GLN A 2 -12.96 0.32 22.05
CA GLN A 2 -13.60 1.26 21.13
C GLN A 2 -14.08 0.49 19.89
N ASP A 3 -15.24 0.85 19.36
CA ASP A 3 -15.76 0.27 18.12
C ASP A 3 -14.85 0.68 16.94
N VAL A 4 -14.50 -0.28 16.08
CA VAL A 4 -13.69 -0.03 14.88
C VAL A 4 -14.38 1.01 13.98
N ASN A 5 -15.71 0.99 13.93
CA ASN A 5 -16.48 1.94 13.15
C ASN A 5 -16.34 3.36 13.71
N ASP A 6 -16.43 3.53 15.03
CA ASP A 6 -16.27 4.84 15.66
C ASP A 6 -14.88 5.44 15.37
N VAL A 7 -13.84 4.62 15.40
CA VAL A 7 -12.47 5.06 15.09
C VAL A 7 -12.35 5.45 13.62
N ALA A 8 -12.89 4.62 12.71
CA ALA A 8 -12.88 4.89 11.28
C ALA A 8 -13.63 6.20 10.97
N ASP A 9 -14.82 6.40 11.54
CA ASP A 9 -15.64 7.59 11.32
C ASP A 9 -14.94 8.86 11.81
N ARG A 10 -14.40 8.84 13.03
CA ARG A 10 -13.65 9.99 13.57
C ARG A 10 -12.42 10.33 12.73
N LEU A 11 -11.72 9.32 12.21
CA LEU A 11 -10.55 9.52 11.35
C LEU A 11 -10.98 10.18 10.04
N LEU A 12 -12.03 9.68 9.40
CA LEU A 12 -12.55 10.24 8.15
C LEU A 12 -13.09 11.66 8.35
N ASP A 13 -13.85 11.93 9.42
CA ASP A 13 -14.33 13.27 9.76
C ASP A 13 -13.17 14.27 9.92
N THR A 14 -12.09 13.85 10.60
CA THR A 14 -10.90 14.67 10.77
C THR A 14 -10.23 14.98 9.42
N LEU A 15 -10.24 14.05 8.47
CA LEU A 15 -9.66 14.27 7.15
C LEU A 15 -10.53 15.17 6.28
N HIS A 16 -11.86 15.03 6.35
CA HIS A 16 -12.80 15.86 5.57
C HIS A 16 -12.87 17.31 6.07
N THR A 17 -12.68 17.52 7.38
CA THR A 17 -12.71 18.86 7.97
C THR A 17 -11.41 19.64 7.78
N ARG A 18 -10.32 18.99 7.36
CA ARG A 18 -9.06 19.68 7.07
C ARG A 18 -9.17 20.48 5.77
N PRO A 19 -8.79 21.78 5.78
CA PRO A 19 -8.65 22.56 4.56
C PRO A 19 -7.64 21.88 3.62
N ARG A 20 -8.06 21.58 2.39
CA ARG A 20 -7.16 21.02 1.38
C ARG A 20 -6.08 22.07 1.07
N PRO A 21 -4.78 21.72 1.11
CA PRO A 21 -3.74 22.69 0.82
C PRO A 21 -3.89 23.18 -0.63
N PRO A 22 -3.69 24.49 -0.89
CA PRO A 22 -3.97 25.12 -2.19
C PRO A 22 -3.14 24.56 -3.36
N MET A 23 -2.08 23.79 -3.06
CA MET A 23 -1.21 23.14 -4.06
C MET A 23 -1.58 21.69 -4.37
N ALA A 24 -2.57 21.08 -3.71
CA ALA A 24 -3.01 19.72 -4.02
C ALA A 24 -3.95 19.71 -5.24
N SER A 25 -3.38 20.01 -6.41
CA SER A 25 -3.96 19.77 -7.74
C SER A 25 -4.59 18.38 -7.77
N ASN A 26 -5.92 18.29 -7.87
CA ASN A 26 -6.80 17.16 -8.24
C ASN A 26 -6.39 15.69 -7.97
N SER A 27 -5.37 15.42 -7.15
CA SER A 27 -4.93 14.08 -6.83
C SER A 27 -5.93 13.50 -5.86
N LEU A 28 -6.72 12.55 -6.36
CA LEU A 28 -7.74 11.87 -5.58
C LEU A 28 -7.13 11.28 -4.29
N HIS A 29 -5.85 10.90 -4.29
CA HIS A 29 -5.18 10.23 -3.18
C HIS A 29 -4.00 11.08 -2.63
N ALA A 30 -4.27 12.29 -2.12
CA ALA A 30 -3.25 13.12 -1.46
C ALA A 30 -2.79 12.56 -0.08
N CYS A 31 -3.43 11.49 0.39
CA CYS A 31 -3.16 10.84 1.66
C CYS A 31 -3.35 9.32 1.51
N ILE A 32 -2.48 8.56 2.17
CA ILE A 32 -2.59 7.10 2.30
C ILE A 32 -2.96 6.80 3.74
N LEU A 33 -3.98 5.98 3.92
CA LEU A 33 -4.35 5.42 5.20
C LEU A 33 -3.70 4.06 5.33
N SER A 34 -3.00 3.84 6.43
CA SER A 34 -2.32 2.57 6.69
C SER A 34 -2.47 2.17 8.14
N SER A 35 -2.60 0.87 8.40
CA SER A 35 -2.76 0.34 9.76
C SER A 35 -2.32 -1.11 9.82
N PHE A 36 -1.85 -1.54 11.00
CA PHE A 36 -1.59 -2.96 11.30
C PHE A 36 -2.87 -3.72 11.67
N ALA A 37 -3.96 -3.00 11.98
CA ALA A 37 -5.24 -3.60 12.30
C ALA A 37 -6.06 -3.86 11.03
N SER A 38 -6.13 -5.11 10.61
CA SER A 38 -6.84 -5.55 9.41
C SER A 38 -8.33 -5.15 9.41
N SER A 39 -9.00 -5.24 10.56
CA SER A 39 -10.38 -4.81 10.74
C SER A 39 -10.58 -3.31 10.48
N LEU A 40 -9.63 -2.46 10.87
CA LEU A 40 -9.68 -1.02 10.60
C LEU A 40 -9.42 -0.72 9.14
N CYS A 41 -8.45 -1.38 8.49
CA CYS A 41 -8.22 -1.25 7.05
C CYS A 41 -9.48 -1.61 6.26
N HIS A 42 -10.15 -2.70 6.64
CA HIS A 42 -11.41 -3.11 6.03
C HIS A 42 -12.51 -2.05 6.22
N ALA A 43 -12.75 -1.58 7.44
CA ALA A 43 -13.76 -0.57 7.72
C ALA A 43 -13.48 0.74 6.96
N LEU A 44 -12.22 1.18 6.92
CA LEU A 44 -11.81 2.36 6.15
C LEU A 44 -12.02 2.17 4.65
N ASN A 45 -11.74 1.00 4.09
CA ASN A 45 -11.95 0.75 2.66
C ASN A 45 -13.44 0.67 2.30
N TRP A 46 -14.29 0.24 3.24
CA TRP A 46 -15.73 0.18 3.04
C TRP A 46 -16.44 1.54 3.19
N LYS A 47 -15.93 2.39 4.08
CA LYS A 47 -16.56 3.69 4.39
C LYS A 47 -16.19 4.80 3.41
N GLN A 48 -15.18 4.62 2.56
CA GLN A 48 -14.78 5.62 1.55
C GLN A 48 -14.16 4.96 0.32
N ALA A 49 -14.19 5.66 -0.83
CA ALA A 49 -13.56 5.24 -2.08
C ALA A 49 -12.46 6.20 -2.58
N HIS A 50 -12.10 7.20 -1.78
CA HIS A 50 -11.22 8.31 -2.17
C HIS A 50 -9.78 8.20 -1.68
N TYR A 51 -9.53 7.53 -0.56
CA TYR A 51 -8.21 7.39 0.02
C TYR A 51 -7.70 5.97 -0.18
N ALA A 52 -6.44 5.88 -0.60
CA ALA A 52 -5.72 4.64 -0.64
C ALA A 52 -5.60 4.02 0.76
N VAL A 53 -6.01 2.76 0.90
CA VAL A 53 -5.86 2.00 2.14
C VAL A 53 -4.82 0.91 1.97
N PHE A 54 -3.86 0.85 2.90
CA PHE A 54 -2.79 -0.14 2.96
C PHE A 54 -2.87 -0.94 4.26
N LEU A 55 -2.68 -2.26 4.16
CA LEU A 55 -2.45 -3.10 5.35
C LEU A 55 -0.96 -3.12 5.68
N CYS A 56 -0.61 -2.79 6.93
CA CYS A 56 0.76 -2.90 7.43
C CYS A 56 1.03 -4.30 7.99
N THR A 57 2.23 -4.81 7.76
CA THR A 57 2.67 -6.11 8.31
C THR A 57 4.18 -6.11 8.60
N GLY A 58 4.57 -6.58 9.79
CA GLY A 58 5.96 -6.91 10.09
C GLY A 58 6.50 -8.12 9.33
N ALA A 59 5.64 -8.91 8.68
CA ALA A 59 5.96 -10.12 7.93
C ALA A 59 6.81 -11.16 8.72
N GLY A 60 6.77 -11.11 10.06
CA GLY A 60 7.60 -11.93 10.95
C GLY A 60 9.03 -11.40 11.18
N PHE A 61 9.38 -10.24 10.63
CA PHE A 61 10.71 -9.61 10.75
C PHE A 61 10.73 -8.40 11.68
N ASP A 62 9.56 -7.93 12.12
CA ASP A 62 9.45 -6.81 13.05
C ASP A 62 9.44 -7.33 14.50
N PRO A 63 10.52 -7.12 15.28
CA PRO A 63 10.63 -7.63 16.64
C PRO A 63 9.63 -6.97 17.60
N ASP A 64 9.15 -5.77 17.28
CA ASP A 64 8.13 -5.07 18.07
C ASP A 64 6.73 -5.62 17.81
N ARG A 65 6.58 -6.44 16.75
CA ARG A 65 5.31 -7.02 16.31
C ARG A 65 5.42 -8.52 16.01
N PRO A 66 5.77 -9.34 17.01
CA PRO A 66 6.00 -10.79 16.81
C PRO A 66 4.73 -11.59 16.47
N ARG A 67 3.55 -10.96 16.57
CA ARG A 67 2.24 -11.58 16.28
C ARG A 67 1.55 -10.95 15.06
N ASP A 68 2.27 -10.20 14.25
CA ASP A 68 1.75 -9.71 12.97
C ASP A 68 1.54 -10.87 11.99
N CYS A 69 0.62 -10.66 11.04
CA CYS A 69 0.41 -11.60 9.93
C CYS A 69 1.65 -11.71 9.04
N SER A 70 1.81 -12.86 8.39
CA SER A 70 2.85 -13.06 7.36
C SER A 70 2.60 -12.18 6.12
N LEU A 71 3.62 -12.03 5.27
CA LEU A 71 3.47 -11.32 4.00
C LEU A 71 2.37 -11.94 3.13
N ARG A 72 2.30 -13.28 3.09
CA ARG A 72 1.30 -14.01 2.30
C ARG A 72 -0.11 -13.75 2.79
N GLU A 73 -0.34 -13.82 4.11
CA GLU A 73 -1.63 -13.51 4.72
C GLU A 73 -2.04 -12.05 4.48
N ALA A 74 -1.08 -11.11 4.58
CA ALA A 74 -1.34 -9.70 4.29
C ALA A 74 -1.78 -9.48 2.83
N VAL A 75 -1.12 -10.15 1.88
CA VAL A 75 -1.49 -10.13 0.46
C VAL A 75 -2.89 -10.71 0.25
N ASP A 76 -3.18 -11.88 0.82
CA ASP A 76 -4.49 -12.52 0.66
C ASP A 76 -5.62 -11.66 1.26
N PHE A 77 -5.39 -11.07 2.43
CA PHE A 77 -6.33 -10.13 3.05
C PHE A 77 -6.56 -8.89 2.18
N ALA A 78 -5.48 -8.25 1.71
CA ALA A 78 -5.56 -7.05 0.90
C ALA A 78 -6.35 -7.28 -0.39
N LYS A 79 -6.13 -8.43 -1.06
CA LYS A 79 -6.91 -8.82 -2.24
C LYS A 79 -8.37 -9.08 -1.91
N ALA A 80 -8.65 -9.85 -0.86
CA ALA A 80 -10.01 -10.21 -0.47
C ALA A 80 -10.86 -8.98 -0.11
N HIS A 81 -10.23 -7.92 0.38
CA HIS A 81 -10.90 -6.70 0.80
C HIS A 81 -10.63 -5.50 -0.12
N GLN A 82 -10.11 -5.73 -1.32
CA GLN A 82 -9.89 -4.72 -2.36
C GLN A 82 -9.08 -3.51 -1.85
N LEU A 83 -8.11 -3.77 -0.98
CA LEU A 83 -7.16 -2.76 -0.55
C LEU A 83 -6.24 -2.43 -1.72
N LEU A 84 -5.73 -1.20 -1.75
CA LEU A 84 -4.86 -0.78 -2.85
C LEU A 84 -3.46 -1.39 -2.73
N GLY A 85 -3.00 -1.67 -1.51
CA GLY A 85 -1.67 -2.21 -1.31
C GLY A 85 -1.39 -2.72 0.10
N ILE A 86 -0.16 -3.15 0.29
CA ILE A 86 0.41 -3.55 1.57
C ILE A 86 1.68 -2.76 1.86
N MET A 87 1.94 -2.53 3.15
CA MET A 87 3.17 -1.90 3.63
C MET A 87 3.90 -2.87 4.56
N CYS A 88 5.04 -3.40 4.15
CA CYS A 88 5.75 -4.42 4.94
C CYS A 88 7.11 -3.94 5.45
N ALA A 89 7.68 -4.65 6.45
CA ALA A 89 9.05 -4.39 6.86
C ALA A 89 10.01 -4.52 5.65
N ALA A 90 10.97 -3.61 5.52
CA ALA A 90 11.88 -3.59 4.37
C ALA A 90 12.87 -4.77 4.35
N GLN A 91 13.25 -5.28 5.54
CA GLN A 91 14.22 -6.36 5.71
C GLN A 91 13.91 -7.62 4.86
N PRO A 92 12.70 -8.21 4.90
CA PRO A 92 12.37 -9.38 4.09
C PRO A 92 12.50 -9.15 2.58
N LEU A 93 12.16 -7.95 2.10
CA LEU A 93 12.23 -7.63 0.67
C LEU A 93 13.68 -7.60 0.16
N ILE A 94 14.61 -7.17 1.00
CA ILE A 94 16.04 -7.12 0.68
C ILE A 94 16.65 -8.53 0.76
N GLN A 95 16.29 -9.30 1.79
CA GLN A 95 16.81 -10.64 2.02
C GLN A 95 16.29 -11.66 1.01
N VAL A 96 15.02 -11.51 0.60
CA VAL A 96 14.36 -12.42 -0.34
C VAL A 96 13.68 -11.60 -1.45
N PRO A 97 14.44 -11.14 -2.46
CA PRO A 97 13.93 -10.28 -3.52
C PRO A 97 12.75 -10.85 -4.33
N SER A 98 12.61 -12.18 -4.40
CA SER A 98 11.49 -12.83 -5.10
C SER A 98 10.13 -12.47 -4.50
N LEU A 99 10.08 -12.14 -3.21
CA LEU A 99 8.85 -11.70 -2.53
C LEU A 99 8.26 -10.45 -3.16
N VAL A 100 9.10 -9.54 -3.68
CA VAL A 100 8.63 -8.34 -4.38
C VAL A 100 7.86 -8.76 -5.63
N GLY A 101 8.43 -9.65 -6.44
CA GLY A 101 7.78 -10.18 -7.64
C GLY A 101 6.44 -10.87 -7.33
N GLU A 102 6.38 -11.67 -6.27
CA GLU A 102 5.15 -12.35 -5.83
C GLU A 102 4.04 -11.36 -5.46
N VAL A 103 4.35 -10.32 -4.69
CA VAL A 103 3.36 -9.28 -4.36
C VAL A 103 2.94 -8.52 -5.62
N LYS A 104 3.89 -8.10 -6.46
CA LYS A 104 3.60 -7.33 -7.68
C LYS A 104 2.75 -8.13 -8.67
N ALA A 105 2.94 -9.45 -8.77
CA ALA A 105 2.11 -10.33 -9.60
C ALA A 105 0.62 -10.35 -9.18
N THR A 106 0.30 -9.94 -7.95
CA THR A 106 -1.10 -9.82 -7.50
C THR A 106 -1.80 -8.54 -7.90
N GLY A 107 -1.07 -7.57 -8.46
CA GLY A 107 -1.58 -6.24 -8.78
C GLY A 107 -1.67 -5.29 -7.59
N LEU A 108 -1.24 -5.69 -6.39
CA LEU A 108 -1.16 -4.80 -5.23
C LEU A 108 0.03 -3.83 -5.34
N LEU A 109 -0.15 -2.64 -4.77
CA LEU A 109 0.99 -1.76 -4.48
C LEU A 109 1.77 -2.29 -3.28
N LEU A 110 3.09 -2.25 -3.38
CA LEU A 110 4.00 -2.65 -2.32
C LEU A 110 4.75 -1.43 -1.80
N ALA A 111 4.51 -1.12 -0.54
CA ALA A 111 5.30 -0.16 0.21
C ALA A 111 6.17 -0.86 1.25
N SER A 112 7.26 -0.23 1.67
CA SER A 112 8.09 -0.72 2.76
C SER A 112 8.28 0.29 3.88
N TYR A 113 8.51 -0.19 5.10
CA TYR A 113 8.87 0.60 6.26
C TYR A 113 10.06 -0.01 7.02
N GLY A 114 10.67 0.78 7.90
CA GLY A 114 11.71 0.31 8.82
C GLY A 114 12.94 1.20 8.79
N GLN A 115 13.80 1.07 9.81
CA GLN A 115 14.98 1.93 9.97
C GLN A 115 15.98 1.81 8.82
N VAL A 116 16.03 0.65 8.15
CA VAL A 116 16.91 0.42 7.01
C VAL A 116 16.55 1.28 5.79
N ASN A 117 15.33 1.83 5.73
CA ASN A 117 14.94 2.79 4.69
C ASN A 117 15.62 4.16 4.84
N ALA A 118 16.42 4.39 5.88
CA ALA A 118 17.28 5.58 5.98
C ALA A 118 18.59 5.45 5.16
N ASP A 119 19.01 4.25 4.75
CA ASP A 119 20.20 4.06 3.91
C ASP A 119 19.84 4.22 2.42
N ALA A 120 20.50 5.17 1.75
CA ALA A 120 20.31 5.46 0.34
C ALA A 120 20.53 4.21 -0.57
N ARG A 121 21.44 3.31 -0.20
CA ARG A 121 21.69 2.07 -0.95
C ARG A 121 20.52 1.11 -0.83
N VAL A 122 19.93 1.01 0.36
CA VAL A 122 18.76 0.16 0.62
C VAL A 122 17.53 0.69 -0.12
N ILE A 123 17.38 2.02 -0.20
CA ILE A 123 16.35 2.66 -1.04
C ILE A 123 16.55 2.26 -2.50
N GLN A 124 17.76 2.43 -3.04
CA GLN A 124 18.06 2.12 -4.45
C GLN A 124 17.81 0.64 -4.79
N ILE A 125 18.22 -0.28 -3.90
CA ILE A 125 17.97 -1.72 -4.08
C ILE A 125 16.46 -1.98 -4.15
N GLN A 126 15.68 -1.49 -3.19
CA GLN A 126 14.23 -1.71 -3.16
C GLN A 126 13.51 -1.08 -4.36
N GLU A 127 13.90 0.13 -4.76
CA GLU A 127 13.38 0.78 -5.98
C GLU A 127 13.67 -0.07 -7.23
N ALA A 128 14.89 -0.63 -7.34
CA ALA A 128 15.29 -1.50 -8.45
C ALA A 128 14.55 -2.84 -8.43
N LEU A 129 14.23 -3.38 -7.25
CA LEU A 129 13.43 -4.61 -7.10
C LEU A 129 11.95 -4.40 -7.44
N GLY A 130 11.47 -3.15 -7.47
CA GLY A 130 10.10 -2.83 -7.84
C GLY A 130 9.17 -2.50 -6.67
N VAL A 131 9.71 -2.13 -5.52
CA VAL A 131 8.93 -1.53 -4.42
C VAL A 131 8.41 -0.16 -4.88
N ASP A 132 7.11 0.09 -4.70
CA ASP A 132 6.44 1.29 -5.23
C ASP A 132 6.66 2.51 -4.35
N ALA A 133 6.75 2.32 -3.02
CA ALA A 133 6.95 3.40 -2.06
C ALA A 133 7.75 2.94 -0.83
N LEU A 134 8.51 3.86 -0.23
CA LEU A 134 9.33 3.62 0.94
C LEU A 134 9.06 4.68 2.00
N LEU A 135 8.69 4.25 3.21
CA LEU A 135 8.55 5.13 4.37
C LEU A 135 9.91 5.27 5.05
N ALA A 136 10.47 6.48 5.05
CA ALA A 136 11.75 6.82 5.67
C ALA A 136 11.65 8.17 6.38
N ASN A 137 12.10 8.24 7.64
CA ASN A 137 12.18 9.47 8.43
C ASN A 137 10.87 10.28 8.49
N GLY A 138 9.72 9.59 8.48
CA GLY A 138 8.39 10.21 8.50
C GLY A 138 7.87 10.69 7.14
N TYR A 139 8.64 10.50 6.06
CA TYR A 139 8.23 10.84 4.69
C TYR A 139 8.04 9.56 3.87
N LEU A 140 6.95 9.53 3.10
CA LEU A 140 6.73 8.48 2.11
C LEU A 140 7.33 8.92 0.77
N ARG A 141 8.33 8.17 0.31
CA ARG A 141 9.01 8.38 -0.96
C ARG A 141 8.45 7.41 -1.99
N TYR A 142 8.03 7.90 -3.15
CA TYR A 142 7.63 7.06 -4.28
C TYR A 142 8.83 6.72 -5.16
N ARG A 143 8.83 5.52 -5.75
CA ARG A 143 9.81 5.11 -6.75
C ARG A 143 9.79 6.07 -7.94
N ALA A 144 10.96 6.35 -8.53
CA ALA A 144 11.05 7.18 -9.73
C ALA A 144 10.15 6.62 -10.86
N GLY A 145 9.37 7.50 -11.49
CA GLY A 145 8.42 7.13 -12.55
C GLY A 145 7.11 6.49 -12.06
N PHE A 146 6.99 6.17 -10.77
CA PHE A 146 5.72 5.72 -10.20
C PHE A 146 4.81 6.91 -9.93
N HIS A 147 3.65 6.89 -10.57
CA HIS A 147 2.56 7.82 -10.30
C HIS A 147 1.37 6.97 -9.86
N MET A 148 0.82 7.28 -8.69
CA MET A 148 -0.32 6.56 -8.15
C MET A 148 -1.56 6.93 -8.99
N ASN A 149 -1.87 6.13 -10.02
CA ASN A 149 -2.95 6.40 -10.96
C ASN A 149 -4.25 5.68 -10.54
N PRO A 150 -5.35 6.38 -10.22
CA PRO A 150 -6.51 5.77 -9.53
C PRO A 150 -7.43 4.89 -10.40
N LEU A 151 -7.25 4.82 -11.73
CA LEU A 151 -8.25 4.22 -12.64
C LEU A 151 -7.81 2.92 -13.34
N LEU A 152 -6.61 2.40 -13.08
CA LEU A 152 -6.03 1.28 -13.85
C LEU A 152 -6.01 -0.08 -13.13
N HIS A 153 -6.49 -0.18 -11.88
CA HIS A 153 -6.39 -1.43 -11.10
C HIS A 153 -7.65 -2.30 -11.08
N HIS A 154 -8.64 -2.02 -11.92
CA HIS A 154 -9.62 -3.04 -12.31
C HIS A 154 -9.06 -3.82 -13.49
N GLY A 155 -8.63 -5.06 -13.22
CA GLY A 155 -8.20 -5.98 -14.28
C GLY A 155 -9.31 -6.16 -15.31
N SER A 156 -9.04 -5.75 -16.55
CA SER A 156 -9.68 -6.32 -17.73
C SER A 156 -8.64 -7.18 -18.41
N GLY A 157 -8.66 -8.47 -18.09
CA GLY A 157 -8.17 -9.49 -19.02
C GLY A 157 -9.19 -9.58 -20.15
N GLY A 158 -8.78 -9.16 -21.33
CA GLY A 158 -9.55 -9.25 -22.56
C GLY A 158 -8.59 -9.07 -23.72
N GLU A 159 -8.11 -10.18 -24.26
CA GLU A 159 -7.35 -10.26 -25.50
C GLU A 159 -8.17 -9.62 -26.63
N GLU A 160 -7.70 -8.52 -27.22
CA GLU A 160 -8.09 -8.16 -28.58
C GLU A 160 -7.08 -8.81 -29.52
N ASN A 161 -7.43 -10.01 -29.95
CA ASN A 161 -6.77 -10.70 -31.05
C ASN A 161 -6.96 -9.88 -32.33
N GLU A 162 -5.83 -9.57 -32.93
CA GLU A 162 -5.65 -9.27 -34.34
C GLU A 162 -6.47 -10.24 -35.20
N VAL A 163 -7.46 -9.74 -35.93
CA VAL A 163 -7.97 -10.42 -37.13
C VAL A 163 -7.87 -9.45 -38.29
N ASN A 164 -6.70 -9.52 -38.94
CA ASN A 164 -6.56 -9.13 -40.34
C ASN A 164 -7.51 -9.99 -41.18
N GLY A 165 -8.45 -9.35 -41.87
CA GLY A 165 -9.37 -9.98 -42.81
C GLY A 165 -9.54 -9.09 -44.04
N VAL A 166 -8.82 -9.49 -45.09
CA VAL A 166 -8.95 -9.25 -46.54
C VAL A 166 -10.30 -8.69 -46.99
#